data_AF-A0A437M1E5-F1
#
_entry.id   AF-A0A437M1E5-F1
#
_cell.length_a   1.000
_cell.length_b   1.000
_cell.length_c   1.000
_cell.angle_alpha   90.00
_cell.angle_beta   90.00
_cell.angle_gamma   90.00
#
_symmetry.space_group_name_H-M   'P 1'
#
loop_
_entity.id
_entity.type
_entity.pdbx_description
1 polymer ?
#
loop_
_entity_poly.entity_id
_entity_poly.type
_entity_poly.pdbx_seq_one_letter_code
_entity_poly.pdbx_strand_id
1 'polypeptide(L)'
;MTPLPYSTMTLDQAKEINSRLVQAWMIREGVQEGEVPSFSGIALADAIDASRIMEMHPGERLANGHTRHTCHVDLSRIPQLFAWAVAHG
;
A
#
# COMPACT_ATOMS: atom_id res chain seq x y z
N MET A 1 -11.68 -14.21 8.31
CA MET A 1 -10.44 -13.56 7.84
C MET A 1 -9.32 -14.57 8.02
N THR A 2 -8.71 -15.04 6.94
CA THR A 2 -7.59 -15.99 6.99
C THR A 2 -6.30 -15.22 6.72
N PRO A 3 -5.30 -15.27 7.62
CA PRO A 3 -4.01 -14.62 7.38
C PRO A 3 -3.27 -15.30 6.22
N LEU A 4 -2.44 -14.53 5.52
CA LEU A 4 -1.63 -15.04 4.41
C LEU A 4 -0.41 -15.82 4.96
N PRO A 5 0.13 -16.81 4.22
CA PRO A 5 1.11 -17.78 4.75
C PRO A 5 2.44 -17.18 5.25
N TYR A 6 2.70 -15.89 5.03
CA TYR A 6 3.94 -15.21 5.39
C TYR A 6 3.75 -13.95 6.25
N SER A 7 2.51 -13.58 6.59
CA SER A 7 2.21 -12.40 7.40
C SER A 7 0.87 -12.56 8.11
N THR A 8 0.78 -12.15 9.38
CA THR A 8 -0.49 -12.14 10.13
C THR A 8 -1.47 -11.09 9.59
N MET A 9 -1.02 -10.24 8.67
CA MET A 9 -1.82 -9.22 7.99
C MET A 9 -2.87 -9.85 7.07
N THR A 10 -4.10 -9.37 7.18
CA THR A 10 -5.19 -9.72 6.26
C THR A 10 -5.08 -8.94 4.95
N LEU A 11 -5.69 -9.45 3.88
CA LEU A 11 -5.71 -8.76 2.60
C LEU A 11 -6.35 -7.36 2.68
N ASP A 12 -7.38 -7.17 3.48
CA ASP A 12 -8.05 -5.86 3.62
C ASP A 12 -7.12 -4.85 4.31
N GLN A 13 -6.39 -5.27 5.34
CA GLN A 13 -5.35 -4.45 5.98
C GLN A 13 -4.22 -4.11 4.98
N ALA A 14 -3.77 -5.08 4.18
CA ALA A 14 -2.77 -4.83 3.16
C ALA A 14 -3.24 -3.82 2.11
N LYS A 15 -4.50 -3.90 1.67
CA LYS A 15 -5.10 -2.93 0.74
C LYS A 15 -5.15 -1.53 1.33
N GLU A 16 -5.53 -1.39 2.60
CA GLU A 16 -5.61 -0.10 3.29
C GLU A 16 -4.23 0.56 3.38
N ILE A 17 -3.24 -0.16 3.90
CA ILE A 17 -1.86 0.34 4.03
C ILE A 17 -1.28 0.66 2.64
N ASN A 18 -1.49 -0.21 1.65
CA ASN A 18 -1.04 0.02 0.29
C ASN A 18 -1.70 1.26 -0.35
N SER A 19 -2.99 1.50 -0.10
CA SER A 19 -3.67 2.70 -0.59
C SER A 19 -3.00 3.97 -0.06
N ARG A 20 -2.62 3.99 1.22
CA ARG A 20 -1.90 5.13 1.83
C ARG A 20 -0.49 5.27 1.24
N LEU A 21 0.22 4.16 1.02
CA LEU A 21 1.54 4.18 0.36
C LEU A 21 1.47 4.75 -1.06
N VAL A 22 0.52 4.27 -1.86
CA VAL A 22 0.34 4.73 -3.24
C VAL A 22 -0.04 6.21 -3.27
N GLN A 23 -0.96 6.64 -2.38
CA GLN A 23 -1.32 8.05 -2.27
C GLN A 23 -0.12 8.93 -1.87
N ALA A 24 0.64 8.52 -0.86
CA ALA A 24 1.85 9.22 -0.44
C ALA A 24 2.87 9.32 -1.59
N TRP A 25 3.04 8.25 -2.35
CA TRP A 25 3.91 8.23 -3.53
C TRP A 25 3.40 9.21 -4.61
N MET A 26 2.11 9.19 -4.93
CA MET A 26 1.52 10.11 -5.92
C MET A 26 1.71 11.57 -5.53
N ILE A 27 1.57 11.90 -4.23
CA ILE A 27 1.79 13.25 -3.72
C ILE A 27 3.26 13.64 -3.81
N ARG A 28 4.18 12.75 -3.38
CA ARG A 28 5.63 13.00 -3.44
C ARG A 28 6.11 13.26 -4.87
N GLU A 29 5.60 12.53 -5.84
CA GLU A 29 5.97 12.65 -7.25
C GLU A 29 5.20 13.77 -7.99
N GLY A 30 4.29 14.48 -7.32
CA GLY A 30 3.48 15.54 -7.93
C GLY A 30 2.43 15.03 -8.93
N VAL A 31 2.10 13.74 -8.89
CA VAL A 31 1.04 13.12 -9.71
C VAL A 31 -0.34 13.52 -9.18
N GLN A 32 -0.45 13.68 -7.85
CA GLN A 32 -1.68 14.09 -7.17
C GLN A 32 -1.37 15.22 -6.18
N GLU A 33 -2.21 16.24 -6.14
CA GLU A 33 -2.18 17.25 -5.08
C GLU A 33 -3.02 16.78 -3.87
N GLY A 34 -2.61 17.14 -2.66
CA GLY A 34 -3.35 16.85 -1.44
C GLY A 34 -2.48 16.72 -0.21
N GLU A 35 -3.12 16.38 0.91
CA GLU A 35 -2.44 16.13 2.18
C GLU A 35 -1.78 14.75 2.19
N VAL A 36 -0.56 14.69 2.73
CA VAL A 36 0.16 13.43 2.92
C VAL A 36 -0.64 12.55 3.89
N PRO A 37 -0.99 11.31 3.51
CA PRO A 37 -1.77 10.45 4.39
C PRO A 37 -0.98 10.10 5.65
N SER A 38 -1.66 10.08 6.80
CA SER A 38 -1.01 9.73 8.07
C SER A 38 -0.64 8.25 8.13
N PHE A 39 0.60 8.00 8.53
CA PHE A 39 1.15 6.67 8.80
C PHE A 39 1.19 6.33 10.30
N SER A 40 0.50 7.12 11.14
CA SER A 40 0.41 6.83 12.57
C SER A 40 -0.14 5.43 12.82
N GLY A 41 0.58 4.67 13.65
CA GLY A 41 0.22 3.28 13.99
C GLY A 41 0.58 2.23 12.92
N ILE A 42 1.24 2.61 11.82
CA ILE A 42 1.77 1.67 10.82
C ILE A 42 3.27 1.51 11.06
N ALA A 43 3.77 0.27 11.17
CA ALA A 43 5.22 0.05 11.18
C ALA A 43 5.77 -0.04 9.75
N LEU A 44 7.05 0.29 9.56
CA LEU A 44 7.71 0.13 8.26
C LEU A 44 7.62 -1.32 7.75
N ALA A 45 7.72 -2.31 8.64
CA ALA A 45 7.57 -3.72 8.29
C ALA A 45 6.18 -4.00 7.71
N ASP A 46 5.13 -3.44 8.31
CA ASP A 46 3.75 -3.59 7.82
C ASP A 46 3.57 -2.93 6.45
N ALA A 47 4.21 -1.78 6.22
CA ALA A 47 4.19 -1.13 4.91
C ALA A 47 4.84 -1.98 3.81
N ILE A 48 5.97 -2.62 4.11
CA ILE A 48 6.66 -3.54 3.19
C ILE A 48 5.81 -4.78 2.93
N ASP A 49 5.27 -5.39 3.99
CA ASP A 49 4.42 -6.58 3.90
C ASP A 49 3.15 -6.28 3.09
N ALA A 50 2.52 -5.13 3.32
CA ALA A 50 1.34 -4.71 2.56
C ALA A 50 1.62 -4.64 1.06
N SER A 51 2.69 -3.97 0.63
CA SER A 51 3.05 -3.93 -0.80
C SER A 51 3.42 -5.30 -1.35
N ARG A 52 4.11 -6.16 -0.59
CA ARG A 52 4.43 -7.53 -1.02
C ARG A 52 3.16 -8.37 -1.21
N ILE A 53 2.19 -8.25 -0.30
CA ILE A 53 0.89 -8.91 -0.41
C ILE A 53 0.17 -8.42 -1.67
N MET A 54 0.20 -7.11 -1.94
CA MET A 54 -0.45 -6.52 -3.11
C MET A 54 0.24 -6.86 -4.43
N GLU A 55 1.57 -7.02 -4.44
CA GLU A 55 2.34 -7.52 -5.58
C GLU A 55 1.89 -8.92 -6.00
N MET A 56 1.65 -9.80 -5.03
CA MET A 56 1.18 -11.17 -5.26
C MET A 56 -0.33 -11.25 -5.51
N HIS A 57 -1.08 -10.17 -5.29
CA HIS A 57 -2.53 -10.19 -5.40
C HIS A 57 -2.96 -10.21 -6.88
N PRO A 58 -3.75 -11.21 -7.33
CA PRO A 58 -4.09 -11.39 -8.75
C PRO A 58 -5.03 -10.31 -9.32
N GLY A 59 -5.49 -9.39 -8.48
CA GLY A 59 -6.50 -8.40 -8.80
C GLY A 59 -7.91 -8.88 -8.42
N GLU A 60 -8.87 -7.96 -8.46
CA GLU A 60 -10.25 -8.24 -8.09
C GLU A 60 -11.12 -8.46 -9.31
N ARG A 61 -11.88 -9.56 -9.33
CA ARG A 61 -12.82 -9.86 -10.41
C ARG A 61 -14.08 -9.01 -10.24
N LEU A 62 -14.39 -8.19 -11.25
CA LEU A 62 -15.58 -7.36 -11.30
C LEU A 62 -16.77 -8.13 -11.89
N ALA A 63 -18.00 -7.70 -11.58
CA ALA A 63 -19.23 -8.34 -12.05
C ALA A 63 -19.38 -8.35 -13.59
N ASN A 64 -18.71 -7.44 -14.28
CA ASN A 64 -18.65 -7.36 -15.75
C ASN A 64 -17.60 -8.31 -16.37
N GLY A 65 -16.94 -9.15 -15.57
CA GLY A 65 -15.93 -10.09 -16.06
C GLY A 65 -14.54 -9.49 -16.29
N HIS A 66 -14.31 -8.21 -15.95
CA HIS A 66 -12.98 -7.60 -15.98
C HIS A 66 -12.23 -7.84 -14.67
N THR A 67 -10.89 -7.74 -14.71
CA THR A 67 -10.04 -7.78 -13.51
C THR A 67 -9.53 -6.38 -13.21
N ARG A 68 -9.81 -5.89 -12.00
CA ARG A 68 -9.23 -4.65 -11.48
C ARG A 68 -7.89 -4.99 -10.83
N HIS A 69 -6.81 -4.51 -11.43
CA HIS A 69 -5.49 -4.57 -10.82
C HIS A 69 -5.30 -3.40 -9.86
N THR A 70 -4.62 -3.65 -8.75
CA THR A 70 -4.28 -2.60 -7.77
C THR A 70 -2.79 -2.29 -7.90
N CYS A 71 -2.47 -1.01 -8.05
CA CYS A 71 -1.08 -0.56 -8.04
C CYS A 71 -0.47 -0.75 -6.64
N HIS A 72 0.84 -0.97 -6.59
CA HIS A 72 1.62 -0.99 -5.35
C HIS A 72 2.93 -0.23 -5.57
N VAL A 73 3.58 0.16 -4.48
CA VAL A 73 4.89 0.82 -4.53
C VAL A 73 5.96 -0.27 -4.53
N ASP A 74 6.96 -0.13 -5.41
CA ASP A 74 8.10 -1.03 -5.44
C ASP A 74 8.77 -1.16 -4.06
N LEU A 75 9.02 -2.39 -3.62
CA LEU A 75 9.51 -2.69 -2.27
C LEU A 75 10.80 -1.94 -1.91
N SER A 76 11.69 -1.70 -2.90
CA SER A 76 12.95 -0.99 -2.68
C SER A 76 12.76 0.50 -2.35
N ARG A 77 11.61 1.08 -2.72
CA ARG A 77 11.29 2.51 -2.53
C ARG A 77 10.55 2.77 -1.22
N ILE A 78 9.94 1.74 -0.62
CA ILE A 78 9.08 1.88 0.56
C ILE A 78 9.82 2.52 1.75
N PRO A 79 11.05 2.14 2.14
CA PRO A 79 11.70 2.74 3.29
C PRO A 79 11.88 4.26 3.18
N GLN A 80 12.29 4.73 2.00
CA GLN A 80 12.49 6.16 1.76
C GLN A 80 11.17 6.92 1.67
N LEU A 81 10.16 6.33 1.01
CA LEU A 81 8.83 6.91 0.93
C LEU A 81 8.17 6.99 2.30
N PHE A 82 8.27 5.93 3.10
CA PHE A 82 7.69 5.84 4.43
C PHE A 82 8.31 6.88 5.38
N ALA A 83 9.63 6.99 5.39
CA ALA A 83 10.33 7.99 6.20
C ALA A 83 9.94 9.43 5.78
N TRP A 84 9.82 9.69 4.47
CA TRP A 84 9.33 10.97 3.98
C TRP A 84 7.90 11.24 4.44
N ALA A 85 6.99 10.27 4.31
CA ALA A 85 5.58 10.46 4.64
C ALA A 85 5.36 10.71 6.14
N VAL A 86 6.08 9.99 7.01
CA VAL A 86 6.04 10.20 8.47
C VAL A 86 6.53 11.60 8.89
N ALA A 87 7.43 12.22 8.11
CA ALA A 87 7.92 13.56 8.40
C ALA A 87 6.98 14.68 7.92
N HIS A 88 6.01 14.38 7.06
CA HIS A 88 5.17 15.39 6.38
C HIS A 88 3.66 15.20 6.58
N GLY A 89 3.21 14.14 7.26
CA GLY A 89 1.80 13.87 7.60
C GLY A 89 1.64 13.57 9.08
#